data_AF-A0AAC9AX77-F1
#
_entry.id   AF-A0AAC9AX77-F1
#
_cell.length_a   1.000
_cell.length_b   1.000
_cell.length_c   1.000
_cell.angle_alpha   90.00
_cell.angle_beta   90.00
_cell.angle_gamma   90.00
#
_symmetry.space_group_name_H-M   'P 1'
#
loop_
_entity.id
_entity.type
_entity.pdbx_description
1 polymer ?
#
loop_
_entity_poly.entity_id
_entity_poly.type
_entity_poly.pdbx_seq_one_letter_code
_entity_poly.pdbx_strand_id
1 'polypeptide(L)'
;MQRRFSAGVTTHRFLRGGAPGPSERWRLIQWLRLLDASAEGRSARDIAAALILDDAQDFSAADWDGSSERRRIARWHRAAVAMRDGGYQELLGAA
;
A
#
# COMPACT_ATOMS: atom_id res chain seq x y z
N MET A 1 17.61 5.18 -25.17
CA MET A 1 18.24 4.19 -24.28
C MET A 1 18.06 4.68 -22.84
N GLN A 2 16.90 4.44 -22.22
CA GLN A 2 16.63 4.88 -20.83
C GLN A 2 16.22 3.67 -19.99
N ARG A 3 16.86 3.60 -18.81
CA ARG A 3 16.98 2.44 -17.94
C ARG A 3 15.67 2.15 -17.21
N ARG A 4 15.32 0.86 -17.14
CA ARG A 4 14.18 0.29 -16.42
C ARG A 4 14.41 0.49 -14.92
N PHE A 5 13.50 1.20 -14.25
CA PHE A 5 13.41 1.20 -12.79
C PHE A 5 12.80 -0.13 -12.34
N SER A 6 13.64 -1.14 -12.13
CA SER A 6 13.27 -2.29 -11.30
C SER A 6 13.58 -1.94 -9.85
N ALA A 7 12.72 -1.10 -9.25
CA ALA A 7 12.64 -1.06 -7.80
C ALA A 7 12.15 -2.44 -7.35
N GLY A 8 12.86 -3.07 -6.41
CA GLY A 8 12.44 -4.32 -5.78
C GLY A 8 11.10 -4.13 -5.07
N VAL A 9 10.02 -4.26 -5.82
CA VAL A 9 8.67 -4.44 -5.31
C VAL A 9 8.63 -5.90 -4.88
N THR A 10 8.32 -6.13 -3.60
CA THR A 10 7.88 -7.44 -3.14
C THR A 10 6.78 -7.90 -4.08
N THR A 11 7.13 -8.77 -5.03
CA THR A 11 6.16 -9.38 -5.95
C THR A 11 5.22 -10.18 -5.07
N HIS A 12 4.08 -9.59 -4.74
CA HIS A 12 2.95 -10.38 -4.30
C HIS A 12 2.62 -11.24 -5.50
N ARG A 13 3.02 -12.51 -5.44
CA ARG A 13 2.76 -13.47 -6.48
C ARG A 13 1.26 -13.73 -6.47
N PHE A 14 0.51 -12.87 -7.14
CA PHE A 14 -0.85 -13.17 -7.54
C PHE A 14 -0.79 -14.48 -8.31
N LEU A 15 -1.68 -15.41 -7.99
CA LEU A 15 -1.86 -16.59 -8.83
C LEU A 15 -2.29 -16.05 -10.20
N ARG A 16 -1.39 -16.01 -11.17
CA ARG A 16 -1.63 -15.43 -12.50
C ARG A 16 -2.98 -15.94 -13.03
N GLY A 17 -3.90 -15.01 -13.32
CA GLY A 17 -5.22 -15.31 -13.89
C GLY A 17 -6.26 -15.89 -12.92
N GLY A 18 -5.99 -15.94 -11.62
CA GLY A 18 -6.96 -16.35 -10.59
C GLY A 18 -7.50 -15.16 -9.79
N ALA A 19 -8.77 -15.23 -9.39
CA ALA A 19 -9.34 -14.21 -8.50
C ALA A 19 -8.56 -14.16 -7.17
N PRO A 20 -8.21 -12.97 -6.66
CA PRO A 20 -7.41 -12.83 -5.44
C PRO A 20 -8.12 -13.47 -4.25
N GLY A 21 -7.39 -14.12 -3.35
CA GLY A 21 -7.96 -14.75 -2.15
C GLY A 21 -8.54 -13.73 -1.14
N PRO A 22 -9.28 -14.15 -0.09
CA PRO A 22 -9.90 -13.23 0.87
C PRO A 22 -8.92 -12.21 1.50
N SER A 23 -7.76 -12.67 1.99
CA SER A 23 -6.75 -11.81 2.62
C SER A 23 -6.11 -10.83 1.63
N GLU A 24 -6.05 -11.22 0.36
CA GLU A 24 -5.51 -10.40 -0.72
C GLU A 24 -6.52 -9.34 -1.15
N ARG A 25 -7.80 -9.71 -1.30
CA ARG A 25 -8.90 -8.77 -1.53
C ARG A 25 -8.98 -7.72 -0.43
N TRP A 26 -8.92 -8.14 0.84
CA TRP A 26 -8.87 -7.21 1.96
C TRP A 26 -7.72 -6.22 1.81
N ARG A 27 -6.51 -6.70 1.52
CA ARG A 27 -5.33 -5.83 1.34
C ARG A 27 -5.51 -4.85 0.17
N LEU A 28 -6.03 -5.30 -0.97
CA LEU A 28 -6.29 -4.45 -2.13
C LEU A 28 -7.30 -3.35 -1.79
N ILE A 29 -8.36 -3.67 -1.02
CA ILE A 29 -9.32 -2.67 -0.53
C ILE A 29 -8.63 -1.64 0.38
N GLN A 30 -7.76 -2.09 1.29
CA GLN A 30 -7.01 -1.16 2.15
C GLN A 30 -6.07 -0.25 1.35
N TRP A 31 -5.50 -0.75 0.25
CA TRP A 31 -4.67 0.07 -0.64
C TRP A 31 -5.48 1.12 -1.40
N LEU A 32 -6.70 0.80 -1.84
CA LEU A 32 -7.60 1.79 -2.45
C LEU A 32 -7.93 2.90 -1.43
N ARG A 33 -8.35 2.53 -0.22
CA ARG A 33 -8.64 3.49 0.87
C ARG A 33 -7.45 4.38 1.20
N LEU A 34 -6.25 3.81 1.20
CA LEU A 34 -5.01 4.55 1.39
C LEU A 34 -4.78 5.58 0.28
N LEU A 35 -4.98 5.20 -0.98
CA LEU A 35 -4.80 6.10 -2.12
C LEU A 35 -5.84 7.22 -2.13
N ASP A 36 -7.09 6.91 -1.79
CA ASP A 36 -8.17 7.90 -1.69
C ASP A 36 -7.86 8.93 -0.59
N ALA A 37 -7.53 8.46 0.62
CA ALA A 37 -7.16 9.35 1.72
C ALA A 37 -5.89 10.17 1.41
N SER A 38 -4.93 9.60 0.69
CA SER A 38 -3.75 10.34 0.22
C SER A 38 -4.11 11.41 -0.81
N ALA A 39 -5.06 11.15 -1.72
CA ALA A 39 -5.55 12.14 -2.67
C ALA A 39 -6.33 13.27 -1.99
N GLU A 40 -6.98 12.99 -0.86
CA GLU A 40 -7.60 13.99 0.02
C GLU A 40 -6.57 14.78 0.87
N GLY A 41 -5.28 14.47 0.77
CA GLY A 41 -4.22 15.15 1.51
C GLY A 41 -4.11 14.74 2.98
N ARG A 42 -4.71 13.61 3.39
CA ARG A 42 -4.57 13.09 4.75
C ARG A 42 -3.11 12.72 5.04
N SER A 43 -2.66 12.98 6.27
CA SER A 43 -1.28 12.68 6.65
C SER A 43 -1.06 11.16 6.74
N ALA A 44 0.18 10.71 6.56
CA ALA A 44 0.52 9.30 6.72
C ALA A 44 0.19 8.76 8.11
N ARG A 45 0.21 9.61 9.14
CA ARG A 45 -0.18 9.25 10.52
C ARG A 45 -1.68 9.03 10.62
N ASP A 46 -2.50 9.95 10.10
CA ASP A 46 -3.96 9.79 10.09
C ASP A 46 -4.39 8.51 9.35
N ILE A 47 -3.75 8.23 8.21
CA ILE A 47 -4.04 7.03 7.42
C ILE A 47 -3.61 5.76 8.19
N ALA A 48 -2.47 5.79 8.88
CA ALA A 48 -2.04 4.67 9.71
C ALA A 48 -2.98 4.45 10.91
N ALA A 49 -3.47 5.52 11.54
CA ALA A 49 -4.48 5.45 12.60
C ALA A 49 -5.75 4.75 12.10
N ALA A 50 -6.28 5.19 10.96
CA ALA A 50 -7.51 4.64 10.40
C ALA A 50 -7.38 3.20 9.87
N LEU A 51 -6.21 2.79 9.37
CA LEU A 51 -6.05 1.52 8.63
C LEU A 51 -5.21 0.45 9.34
N ILE A 52 -4.42 0.81 10.36
CA ILE A 52 -3.43 -0.08 10.99
C ILE A 52 -3.61 -0.14 12.51
N LEU A 53 -3.52 1.00 13.19
CA LEU A 53 -3.54 1.08 14.66
C LEU A 53 -4.06 2.45 15.08
N ASP A 54 -5.27 2.50 15.65
CA ASP A 54 -5.97 3.73 16.04
C ASP A 54 -5.10 4.67 16.90
N ASP A 55 -4.43 4.12 17.91
CA ASP A 55 -3.53 4.83 18.83
C ASP A 55 -2.33 5.52 18.16
N ALA A 56 -2.04 5.23 16.88
CA ALA A 56 -0.97 5.90 16.14
C ALA A 56 -1.22 7.42 16.02
N GLN A 57 -2.47 7.87 16.19
CA GLN A 57 -2.79 9.29 16.20
C GLN A 57 -2.20 10.03 17.41
N ASP A 58 -2.07 9.33 18.53
CA ASP A 58 -1.59 9.88 19.81
C ASP A 58 -0.07 9.79 19.96
N PHE A 59 0.63 9.22 18.96
CA PHE A 59 2.08 9.13 18.98
C PHE A 59 2.71 10.53 18.98
N SER A 60 3.72 10.71 19.84
CA SER A 60 4.61 11.87 19.73
C SER A 60 5.31 11.89 18.37
N ALA A 61 5.90 13.02 18.00
CA ALA A 61 6.66 13.11 16.75
C ALA A 61 7.80 12.08 16.70
N ALA A 62 8.53 11.91 17.81
CA ALA A 62 9.63 10.96 17.92
C ALA A 62 9.14 9.50 17.83
N ASP A 63 8.04 9.17 18.51
CA ASP A 63 7.46 7.83 18.48
C ASP A 63 6.98 7.49 17.07
N TRP A 64 6.30 8.43 16.40
CA TRP A 64 5.88 8.26 15.02
C TRP A 64 7.06 8.02 14.08
N ASP A 65 8.14 8.77 14.20
CA ASP A 65 9.31 8.66 13.33
C ASP A 65 10.00 7.29 13.47
N GLY A 66 10.06 6.75 14.69
CA GLY A 66 10.57 5.41 14.99
C GLY A 66 9.59 4.26 14.75
N SER A 67 8.30 4.57 14.61
CA SER A 67 7.20 3.58 14.63
C SER A 67 7.28 2.54 13.51
N SER A 68 6.68 1.38 13.78
CA SER A 68 6.51 0.32 12.78
C SER A 68 5.42 0.68 11.77
N GLU A 69 4.45 1.47 12.22
CA GLU A 69 3.23 1.93 11.56
C GLU A 69 3.59 2.88 10.43
N ARG A 70 4.45 3.88 10.68
CA ARG A 70 5.00 4.77 9.64
C ARG A 70 5.69 3.99 8.53
N ARG A 71 6.53 3.02 8.90
CA ARG A 71 7.23 2.18 7.92
C ARG A 71 6.27 1.26 7.17
N ARG A 72 5.23 0.75 7.83
CA ARG A 72 4.21 -0.12 7.23
C ARG A 72 3.35 0.66 6.24
N ILE A 73 2.85 1.85 6.60
CA ILE A 73 2.04 2.67 5.69
C ILE A 73 2.85 3.15 4.48
N ALA A 74 4.13 3.51 4.67
CA ALA A 74 5.02 3.84 3.56
C ALA A 74 5.28 2.66 2.59
N ARG A 75 5.29 1.41 3.10
CA ARG A 75 5.35 0.21 2.25
C ARG A 75 4.04 -0.02 1.50
N TRP A 76 2.90 0.11 2.18
CA TRP A 76 1.59 -0.02 1.56
C TRP A 76 1.39 1.02 0.46
N HIS A 77 1.76 2.27 0.70
CA HIS A 77 1.63 3.33 -0.30
C HIS A 77 2.42 3.00 -1.58
N ARG A 78 3.67 2.57 -1.46
CA ARG A 78 4.47 2.17 -2.64
C ARG A 78 3.87 0.98 -3.39
N ALA A 79 3.36 -0.01 -2.67
CA ALA A 79 2.73 -1.17 -3.29
C ALA A 79 1.38 -0.83 -3.95
N ALA A 80 0.59 0.04 -3.32
CA ALA A 80 -0.68 0.54 -3.84
C ALA A 80 -0.49 1.33 -5.14
N VAL A 81 0.50 2.23 -5.18
CA VAL A 81 0.86 2.97 -6.39
C VAL A 81 1.30 2.01 -7.50
N ALA A 82 2.17 1.03 -7.21
CA ALA A 82 2.59 0.05 -8.21
C ALA A 82 1.43 -0.81 -8.74
N MET A 83 0.47 -1.16 -7.88
CA MET A 83 -0.74 -1.88 -8.27
C MET A 83 -1.65 -1.05 -9.18
N ARG A 84 -1.89 0.22 -8.84
CA ARG A 84 -2.66 1.18 -9.66
C ARG A 84 -1.99 1.42 -11.01
N ASP A 85 -0.68 1.59 -11.02
CA ASP A 85 0.11 2.00 -12.19
C ASP A 85 0.56 0.79 -13.03
N GLY A 86 -0.36 -0.16 -13.26
CA GLY A 86 -0.18 -1.30 -14.16
C GLY A 86 -0.14 -2.67 -13.48
N GLY A 87 0.15 -2.75 -12.18
CA GLY A 87 0.17 -4.04 -11.46
C GLY A 87 -1.17 -4.79 -11.50
N TYR A 88 -2.29 -4.08 -11.63
CA TYR A 88 -3.62 -4.67 -11.75
C TYR A 88 -3.77 -5.60 -12.97
N GLN A 89 -2.94 -5.44 -14.00
CA GLN A 89 -2.96 -6.31 -15.19
C GLN A 89 -2.64 -7.77 -14.83
N GLU A 90 -1.82 -8.00 -13.80
CA GLU A 90 -1.53 -9.34 -13.30
C GLU A 90 -2.77 -10.03 -12.70
N LEU A 91 -3.66 -9.25 -12.07
CA LEU A 91 -4.95 -9.75 -11.54
C LEU A 91 -5.89 -10.17 -12.67
N LEU A 92 -5.81 -9.49 -13.81
CA LEU A 92 -6.63 -9.77 -14.98
C LEU A 92 -6.05 -10.89 -15.86
N GLY A 93 -4.84 -11.38 -15.55
CA GLY A 93 -4.13 -12.33 -16.41
C GLY A 93 -3.65 -11.72 -17.73
N ALA A 94 -3.56 -10.39 -17.81
CA ALA A 94 -3.19 -9.65 -19.02
C ALA A 94 -1.68 -9.32 -19.12
N ALA A 95 -0.86 -9.90 -18.24
CA ALA A 95 0.57 -9.59 -18.06
C ALA A 95 1.53 -10.68 -18.56
#